data_AF-A0A855KGK8-F1
#
_entry.id   AF-A0A855KGK8-F1
#
_cell.length_a   1.000
_cell.length_b   1.000
_cell.length_c   1.000
_cell.angle_alpha   90.00
_cell.angle_beta   90.00
_cell.angle_gamma   90.00
#
_symmetry.space_group_name_H-M   'P 1'
#
loop_
_entity.id
_entity.type
_entity.pdbx_description
1 polymer ?
#
loop_
_entity_poly.entity_id
_entity_poly.type
_entity_poly.pdbx_seq_one_letter_code
_entity_poly.pdbx_strand_id
1 'polypeptide(L)'
;MSSDLWSFSLTTYARPGIEDACLTLQSAGVNVCLLLCGLWLGERGVTCNEQRLQLLRDIAGPWDADVVQPLRALRMQWKAAASEDAGLDDLREQVKALEMEAERHLLLRLERVAQSWPQYEVTDSTAWLEGVAAGAAHLNRDALHQ
;
A
#
# COMPACT_ATOMS: atom_id res chain seq x y z
N MET A 1 -9.55 16.38 9.92
CA MET A 1 -8.31 15.71 9.46
C MET A 1 -8.27 14.38 10.19
N SER A 2 -8.42 13.26 9.47
CA SER A 2 -8.37 11.96 10.14
C SER A 2 -7.02 11.78 10.81
N SER A 3 -7.01 11.41 12.08
CA SER A 3 -5.78 11.15 12.84
C SER A 3 -5.10 9.83 12.46
N ASP A 4 -5.85 8.89 11.87
CA ASP A 4 -5.37 7.55 11.55
C ASP A 4 -5.05 7.39 10.05
N LEU A 5 -4.13 6.47 9.76
CA LEU A 5 -3.65 6.22 8.40
C LEU A 5 -4.75 5.60 7.52
N TRP A 6 -5.66 4.84 8.12
CA TRP A 6 -6.77 4.22 7.41
C TRP A 6 -7.74 5.25 6.82
N SER A 7 -8.28 6.16 7.63
CA SER A 7 -9.24 7.14 7.10
C SER A 7 -8.54 8.21 6.26
N PHE A 8 -7.25 8.46 6.47
CA PHE A 8 -6.42 9.20 5.50
C PHE A 8 -6.39 8.51 4.14
N SER A 9 -6.15 7.19 4.13
CA SER A 9 -6.11 6.39 2.90
C SER A 9 -7.45 6.44 2.17
N LEU A 10 -8.57 6.25 2.88
CA LEU A 10 -9.92 6.37 2.30
C LEU A 10 -10.18 7.76 1.71
N THR A 11 -9.80 8.82 2.44
CA THR A 11 -9.97 10.20 1.97
C THR A 11 -9.13 10.48 0.74
N THR A 12 -7.91 9.94 0.70
CA THR A 12 -6.98 10.08 -0.42
C THR A 12 -7.50 9.37 -1.66
N TYR A 13 -7.99 8.14 -1.52
CA TYR A 13 -8.61 7.38 -2.61
C TYR A 13 -9.87 8.05 -3.17
N ALA A 14 -10.64 8.76 -2.35
CA ALA A 14 -11.83 9.47 -2.80
C ALA A 14 -11.54 10.69 -3.70
N ARG A 15 -10.28 11.09 -3.87
CA ARG A 15 -9.90 12.24 -4.71
C ARG A 15 -9.86 11.84 -6.19
N PRO A 16 -10.36 12.69 -7.11
CA PRO A 16 -10.34 12.42 -8.53
C PRO A 16 -8.94 12.10 -9.05
N GLY A 17 -8.80 11.01 -9.80
CA GLY A 17 -7.54 10.58 -10.43
C GLY A 17 -6.55 9.84 -9.52
N ILE A 18 -6.81 9.76 -8.20
CA ILE A 18 -5.94 8.98 -7.30
C ILE A 18 -6.13 7.49 -7.49
N GLU A 19 -7.36 7.03 -7.69
CA GLU A 19 -7.62 5.61 -7.97
C GLU A 19 -6.83 5.13 -9.19
N ASP A 20 -6.92 5.83 -10.32
CA ASP A 20 -6.19 5.51 -11.55
C ASP A 20 -4.67 5.56 -11.36
N ALA A 21 -4.16 6.54 -10.60
CA ALA A 21 -2.73 6.64 -10.28
C ALA A 21 -2.26 5.47 -9.42
N CYS A 22 -3.02 5.11 -8.38
CA CYS A 22 -2.74 3.96 -7.53
C CYS A 22 -2.77 2.65 -8.32
N LEU A 23 -3.75 2.46 -9.21
CA LEU A 23 -3.83 1.29 -10.09
C LEU A 23 -2.63 1.20 -11.03
N THR A 24 -2.22 2.33 -11.61
CA THR A 24 -1.03 2.41 -12.48
C THR A 24 0.22 2.00 -11.69
N LEU A 25 0.42 2.56 -10.50
CA LEU A 25 1.56 2.23 -9.64
C LEU A 25 1.53 0.77 -9.17
N GLN A 26 0.36 0.26 -8.82
CA GLN A 26 0.16 -1.13 -8.44
C GLN A 26 0.50 -2.10 -9.57
N SER A 27 0.13 -1.76 -10.81
CA SER A 27 0.53 -2.54 -12.00
C SER A 27 2.04 -2.48 -12.28
N ALA A 28 2.73 -1.43 -11.83
CA ALA A 28 4.17 -1.33 -11.84
C ALA A 28 4.85 -2.03 -10.65
N GLY A 29 4.09 -2.72 -9.80
CA GLY A 29 4.60 -3.46 -8.63
C GLY A 29 4.84 -2.61 -7.38
N VAL A 30 4.34 -1.36 -7.36
CA VAL A 30 4.44 -0.50 -6.18
C VAL A 30 3.41 -0.92 -5.14
N ASN A 31 3.84 -1.07 -3.89
CA ASN A 31 2.94 -1.29 -2.76
C ASN A 31 2.19 0.01 -2.43
N VAL A 32 0.89 0.04 -2.74
CA VAL A 32 0.07 1.24 -2.55
C VAL A 32 -0.12 1.58 -1.07
N CYS A 33 -0.14 0.59 -0.16
CA CYS A 33 -0.21 0.85 1.28
C CYS A 33 1.04 1.61 1.78
N LEU A 34 2.23 1.26 1.28
CA LEU A 34 3.46 2.01 1.58
C LEU A 34 3.41 3.42 1.01
N LEU A 35 2.90 3.61 -0.20
CA LEU A 35 2.75 4.93 -0.83
C LEU A 35 1.86 5.84 0.01
N LEU A 36 0.69 5.33 0.42
CA LEU A 36 -0.26 6.06 1.26
C LEU A 36 0.32 6.37 2.64
N CYS A 37 1.08 5.44 3.21
CA CYS A 37 1.81 5.67 4.46
C CYS A 37 2.84 6.80 4.31
N GLY A 38 3.62 6.82 3.22
CA GLY A 38 4.58 7.88 2.92
C GLY A 38 3.91 9.26 2.77
N LEU A 39 2.80 9.33 2.05
CA LEU A 39 2.00 10.56 1.91
C LEU A 39 1.50 11.07 3.27
N TRP A 40 0.93 10.17 4.08
CA TRP A 40 0.44 10.49 5.42
C TRP A 40 1.55 10.97 6.35
N LEU A 41 2.74 10.36 6.29
CA LEU A 41 3.91 10.78 7.06
C LEU A 41 4.44 12.15 6.63
N GLY A 42 4.43 12.42 5.32
CA GLY A 42 4.76 13.73 4.77
C GLY A 42 3.82 14.83 5.28
N GLU A 43 2.51 14.61 5.22
CA GLU A 43 1.52 15.56 5.74
C GLU A 43 1.62 15.79 7.26
N ARG A 44 2.07 14.77 8.01
CA ARG A 44 2.33 14.87 9.45
C ARG A 44 3.68 15.50 9.79
N GLY A 45 4.47 15.89 8.80
CA GLY A 45 5.77 16.50 9.02
C GLY A 45 6.81 15.54 9.62
N VAL A 46 6.66 14.23 9.41
CA VAL A 46 7.65 13.26 9.88
C VAL A 46 8.81 13.21 8.89
N THR A 47 10.04 13.48 9.34
CA THR A 47 11.22 13.46 8.46
C THR A 47 11.43 12.10 7.77
N CYS A 48 11.57 12.10 6.44
CA CYS A 48 11.98 10.91 5.70
C CYS A 48 13.46 10.62 5.95
N ASN A 49 13.79 9.37 6.26
CA ASN A 49 15.17 8.88 6.29
C ASN A 49 15.22 7.39 5.95
N GLU A 50 16.41 6.92 5.59
CA GLU A 50 16.60 5.54 5.12
C GLU A 50 16.21 4.49 6.16
N GLN A 51 16.51 4.74 7.44
CA GLN A 51 16.17 3.81 8.53
C GLN A 51 14.65 3.62 8.65
N ARG A 52 13.88 4.70 8.55
CA ARG A 52 12.41 4.64 8.61
C ARG A 52 11.84 4.01 7.35
N LEU A 53 12.36 4.35 6.17
CA LEU A 53 11.97 3.72 4.90
C LEU A 53 12.17 2.20 4.96
N GLN A 54 13.35 1.76 5.37
CA GLN A 54 13.67 0.34 5.49
C GLN A 54 12.73 -0.35 6.48
N LEU A 55 12.47 0.24 7.64
CA LEU A 55 11.55 -0.31 8.62
C LEU A 55 10.12 -0.49 8.07
N LEU A 56 9.61 0.49 7.30
CA LEU A 56 8.31 0.34 6.65
C LEU A 56 8.32 -0.79 5.60
N ARG A 57 9.40 -0.92 4.82
CA ARG A 57 9.55 -2.01 3.83
C ARG A 57 9.61 -3.37 4.49
N ASP A 58 10.35 -3.52 5.59
CA ASP A 58 10.49 -4.80 6.30
C ASP A 58 9.16 -5.26 6.89
N ILE A 59 8.30 -4.32 7.28
CA ILE A 59 6.94 -4.61 7.75
C ILE A 59 6.00 -4.98 6.60
N ALA A 60 6.09 -4.23 5.49
CA ALA A 60 5.16 -4.38 4.37
C ALA A 60 5.49 -5.54 3.45
N GLY A 61 6.77 -5.79 3.16
CA GLY A 61 7.23 -6.75 2.18
C GLY A 61 6.66 -8.15 2.39
N PRO A 62 6.87 -8.79 3.55
CA PRO A 62 6.35 -10.14 3.81
C PRO A 62 4.83 -10.21 3.75
N TRP A 63 4.14 -9.21 4.32
CA TRP A 63 2.68 -9.21 4.31
C TRP A 63 2.08 -8.99 2.92
N ASP A 64 2.69 -8.12 2.11
CA ASP A 64 2.25 -7.91 0.74
C ASP A 64 2.48 -9.17 -0.09
N ALA A 65 3.66 -9.77 -0.02
CA ALA A 65 4.02 -10.96 -0.78
C ALA A 65 3.20 -12.20 -0.39
N ASP A 66 2.97 -12.43 0.91
CA ASP A 66 2.36 -13.67 1.39
C ASP A 66 0.83 -13.59 1.52
N VAL A 67 0.27 -12.38 1.60
CA VAL A 67 -1.17 -12.19 1.88
C VAL A 67 -1.86 -11.37 0.80
N VAL A 68 -1.38 -10.16 0.49
CA VAL A 68 -2.09 -9.24 -0.42
C VAL A 68 -1.95 -9.67 -1.87
N GLN A 69 -0.73 -9.94 -2.35
CA GLN A 69 -0.46 -10.32 -3.73
C GLN A 69 -1.16 -11.63 -4.14
N PRO A 70 -1.21 -12.70 -3.31
CA PRO A 70 -1.93 -13.92 -3.65
C PRO A 70 -3.45 -13.69 -3.79
N LEU A 71 -4.06 -12.92 -2.87
CA LEU A 71 -5.49 -12.58 -2.94
C LEU A 71 -5.82 -11.77 -4.20
N ARG A 72 -4.97 -10.80 -4.51
CA ARG A 72 -5.07 -9.97 -5.71
C ARG A 72 -4.92 -10.76 -6.99
N ALA A 73 -3.93 -11.64 -7.06
CA ALA A 73 -3.70 -12.52 -8.19
C ALA A 73 -4.93 -13.41 -8.43
N LEU A 74 -5.50 -13.99 -7.37
CA LEU A 74 -6.70 -14.82 -7.45
C LEU A 74 -7.91 -14.03 -7.97
N ARG A 75 -8.17 -12.84 -7.41
CA ARG A 75 -9.25 -11.95 -7.87
C ARG A 75 -9.11 -11.55 -9.33
N MET A 76 -7.88 -11.28 -9.78
CA MET A 76 -7.59 -10.91 -11.17
C MET A 76 -7.72 -12.09 -12.11
N GLN A 77 -7.24 -13.27 -11.71
CA GLN A 77 -7.35 -14.51 -12.48
C GLN A 77 -8.81 -14.89 -12.73
N TRP A 78 -9.67 -14.73 -11.72
CA TRP A 78 -11.10 -15.06 -11.83
C TRP A 78 -11.92 -14.04 -12.61
N LYS A 79 -11.38 -12.84 -12.91
CA LYS A 79 -12.15 -11.73 -13.50
C LYS A 79 -12.89 -12.11 -14.78
N ALA A 80 -12.25 -12.87 -15.68
CA ALA A 80 -12.87 -13.27 -16.95
C ALA A 80 -13.89 -14.40 -16.78
N ALA A 81 -13.62 -15.39 -15.92
CA ALA A 81 -14.53 -16.51 -15.69
C ALA A 81 -15.77 -16.11 -14.86
N ALA A 82 -15.62 -15.14 -13.95
CA ALA A 82 -16.70 -14.65 -13.10
C ALA A 82 -17.86 -14.00 -13.89
N SER A 83 -17.62 -13.49 -15.11
CA SER A 83 -18.72 -12.95 -15.93
C SER A 83 -19.69 -14.02 -16.45
N GLU A 84 -19.27 -15.29 -16.42
CA GLU A 84 -20.05 -16.42 -16.93
C GLU A 84 -20.54 -17.35 -15.79
N ASP A 85 -20.03 -17.19 -14.57
CA ASP A 85 -20.36 -17.99 -13.40
C ASP A 85 -20.62 -17.09 -12.17
N ALA A 86 -21.89 -16.96 -11.81
CA ALA A 86 -22.33 -16.15 -10.67
C ALA A 86 -21.78 -16.65 -9.33
N GLY A 87 -21.63 -17.96 -9.15
CA GLY A 87 -21.05 -18.52 -7.93
C GLY A 87 -19.56 -18.17 -7.79
N LEU A 88 -18.85 -18.15 -8.92
CA LEU A 88 -17.46 -17.68 -8.97
C LEU A 88 -17.36 -16.17 -8.75
N ASP A 89 -18.30 -15.36 -9.25
CA ASP A 89 -18.34 -13.92 -8.99
C ASP A 89 -18.57 -13.60 -7.50
N ASP A 90 -19.47 -14.33 -6.84
CA ASP A 90 -19.70 -14.21 -5.39
C ASP A 90 -18.42 -14.52 -4.59
N LEU A 91 -17.69 -15.58 -4.97
CA LEU A 91 -16.40 -15.91 -4.36
C LEU A 91 -15.35 -14.84 -4.65
N ARG A 92 -15.33 -14.28 -5.87
CA ARG A 92 -14.40 -13.24 -6.28
C ARG A 92 -14.61 -11.95 -5.47
N GLU A 93 -15.85 -11.55 -5.20
CA GLU A 93 -16.12 -10.39 -4.35
C GLU A 93 -15.78 -10.66 -2.87
N GLN A 94 -15.90 -11.89 -2.38
CA GLN A 94 -15.37 -12.27 -1.05
C GLN A 94 -13.85 -12.16 -0.98
N VAL A 95 -13.13 -12.62 -2.02
CA VAL A 95 -11.66 -12.47 -2.11
C VAL A 95 -11.28 -11.00 -2.15
N LYS A 96 -12.01 -10.17 -2.89
CA LYS A 96 -11.79 -8.70 -2.92
C LYS A 96 -11.98 -8.06 -1.54
N ALA A 97 -13.01 -8.45 -0.79
CA ALA A 97 -13.22 -7.95 0.56
C ALA A 97 -12.08 -8.38 1.50
N LEU A 98 -11.59 -9.61 1.36
CA LEU A 98 -10.44 -10.12 2.13
C LEU A 98 -9.14 -9.41 1.74
N GLU A 99 -8.91 -9.13 0.46
CA GLU A 99 -7.77 -8.31 -0.02
C GLU A 99 -7.78 -6.94 0.65
N MET A 100 -8.94 -6.26 0.65
CA MET A 100 -9.08 -4.93 1.24
C MET A 100 -8.85 -4.94 2.77
N GLU A 101 -9.34 -5.96 3.48
CA GLU A 101 -9.08 -6.10 4.92
C GLU A 101 -7.60 -6.44 5.20
N ALA A 102 -6.94 -7.22 4.33
CA ALA A 102 -5.51 -7.48 4.43
C ALA A 102 -4.69 -6.19 4.25
N GLU A 103 -5.03 -5.34 3.28
CA GLU A 103 -4.41 -4.02 3.08
C GLU A 103 -4.65 -3.10 4.28
N ARG A 104 -5.86 -3.10 4.84
CA ARG A 104 -6.18 -2.36 6.06
C ARG A 104 -5.30 -2.80 7.24
N HIS A 105 -5.11 -4.10 7.44
CA HIS A 105 -4.21 -4.62 8.47
C HIS A 105 -2.76 -4.18 8.26
N LEU A 106 -2.29 -4.11 7.01
CA LEU A 106 -0.97 -3.58 6.70
C LEU A 106 -0.87 -2.11 7.11
N LEU A 107 -1.82 -1.27 6.70
CA LEU A 107 -1.87 0.14 7.07
C LEU A 107 -1.85 0.32 8.59
N LEU A 108 -2.63 -0.46 9.35
CA LEU A 108 -2.63 -0.40 10.82
C LEU A 108 -1.26 -0.75 11.43
N ARG A 109 -0.52 -1.71 10.86
CA ARG A 109 0.83 -2.07 11.31
C ARG A 109 1.83 -0.95 11.05
N LEU A 110 1.78 -0.37 9.85
CA LEU A 110 2.62 0.76 9.46
C LEU A 110 2.34 1.96 10.37
N GLU A 111 1.06 2.27 10.62
CA GLU A 111 0.64 3.32 11.52
C GLU A 111 1.22 3.12 12.93
N ARG A 112 1.07 1.93 13.51
CA ARG A 112 1.53 1.63 14.87
C ARG A 112 3.03 1.88 15.05
N VAL A 113 3.85 1.55 14.05
CA VAL A 113 5.29 1.80 14.12
C VAL A 113 5.61 3.28 13.96
N ALA A 114 4.89 3.97 13.07
CA ALA A 114 5.02 5.40 12.83
C ALA A 114 4.47 6.31 13.95
N GLN A 115 3.59 5.80 14.81
CA GLN A 115 2.95 6.60 15.89
C GLN A 115 3.98 7.24 16.83
N SER A 116 5.11 6.57 17.07
CA SER A 116 6.18 7.04 17.96
C SER A 116 7.11 8.07 17.33
N TRP A 117 6.98 8.36 16.02
CA TRP A 117 7.95 9.19 15.32
C TRP A 117 7.70 10.69 15.57
N PRO A 118 8.77 11.47 15.82
CA PRO A 118 8.66 12.91 16.02
C PRO A 118 8.16 13.59 14.75
N GLN A 119 7.27 14.56 14.97
CA GLN A 119 6.71 15.44 13.94
C GLN A 119 7.48 16.76 13.96
N TYR A 120 7.89 17.24 12.80
CA TYR A 120 8.56 18.51 12.60
C TYR A 120 7.69 19.39 11.69
N GLU A 121 7.62 20.69 11.95
CA GLU A 121 6.67 21.60 11.28
C GLU A 121 6.82 21.68 9.75
N VAL A 122 7.99 21.31 9.20
CA VAL A 122 8.23 21.27 7.75
C VAL A 122 8.99 20.00 7.41
N THR A 123 8.31 19.07 6.75
CA THR A 123 8.99 17.99 6.01
C THR A 123 8.49 18.00 4.57
N ASP A 124 9.41 17.77 3.66
CA ASP A 124 9.12 17.61 2.24
C ASP A 124 8.42 16.26 1.99
N SER A 125 7.13 16.29 1.65
CA SER A 125 6.36 15.09 1.29
C SER A 125 6.92 14.37 0.07
N THR A 126 7.67 15.06 -0.80
CA THR A 126 8.28 14.42 -1.98
C THR A 126 9.37 13.43 -1.59
N ALA A 127 10.11 13.68 -0.51
CA ALA A 127 11.15 12.76 -0.02
C ALA A 127 10.58 11.39 0.40
N TRP A 128 9.35 11.35 0.93
CA TRP A 128 8.67 10.09 1.23
C TRP A 128 8.19 9.37 -0.03
N LEU A 129 7.62 10.12 -0.98
CA LEU A 129 7.16 9.55 -2.25
C LEU A 129 8.32 8.94 -3.06
N GLU A 130 9.40 9.69 -3.21
CA GLU A 130 10.62 9.24 -3.90
C GLU A 130 11.24 8.06 -3.17
N GLY A 131 11.36 8.14 -1.83
CA GLY A 131 11.89 7.07 -1.01
C GLY A 131 11.09 5.78 -1.21
N VAL A 132 9.79 5.80 -0.98
CA VAL A 132 8.93 4.61 -1.11
C VAL A 132 8.99 4.04 -2.52
N ALA A 133 8.88 4.88 -3.56
CA ALA A 133 8.92 4.45 -4.96
C ALA A 133 10.28 3.88 -5.38
N ALA A 134 11.40 4.46 -4.94
CA ALA A 134 12.75 4.01 -5.29
C ALA A 134 13.01 2.58 -4.83
N GLY A 135 12.60 2.22 -3.61
CA GLY A 135 12.81 0.85 -3.15
C GLY A 135 11.85 -0.18 -3.76
N ALA A 136 10.75 0.23 -4.42
CA ALA A 136 9.97 -0.70 -5.25
C ALA A 136 10.80 -1.19 -6.46
N ALA A 137 11.66 -0.34 -7.02
CA ALA A 137 12.60 -0.72 -8.07
C ALA A 137 13.73 -1.64 -7.55
N HIS A 138 14.11 -1.53 -6.28
CA HIS A 138 15.13 -2.38 -5.65
C HIS A 138 14.60 -3.76 -5.24
N LEU A 139 13.37 -3.85 -4.68
CA LEU A 139 12.73 -5.13 -4.32
C LEU A 139 12.57 -6.07 -5.53
N ASN A 140 12.29 -5.50 -6.71
CA ASN A 140 12.16 -6.28 -7.94
C ASN A 140 13.52 -6.84 -8.44
N ARG A 141 14.64 -6.21 -8.04
CA ARG A 141 15.99 -6.65 -8.38
C ARG A 141 16.45 -7.78 -7.47
N ASP A 142 16.17 -7.69 -6.16
CA ASP A 142 16.58 -8.70 -5.19
C ASP A 142 15.75 -9.98 -5.29
N ALA A 143 14.47 -9.88 -5.67
CA ALA A 143 13.60 -11.04 -5.93
C ALA A 143 13.99 -11.87 -7.16
N LEU A 144 14.81 -11.31 -8.07
CA LEU A 144 15.35 -12.02 -9.25
C LEU A 144 16.72 -12.66 -8.98
N HIS A 145 17.27 -12.50 -7.77
CA HIS A 145 18.59 -13.00 -7.39
C HIS A 145 18.56 -14.04 -6.24
N GLN A 146 17.37 -14.57 -5.89
CA GLN A 146 17.21 -15.76 -5.03
C GLN A 146 16.71 -16.96 -5.85
#